data_AF-A0A6P0J247-F1
#
_entry.id   AF-A0A6P0J247-F1
#
_cell.length_a   1.000
_cell.length_b   1.000
_cell.length_c   1.000
_cell.angle_alpha   90.00
_cell.angle_beta   90.00
_cell.angle_gamma   90.00
#
_symmetry.space_group_name_H-M   'P 1'
#
loop_
_entity.id
_entity.type
_entity.pdbx_description
1 polymer ?
#
loop_
_entity_poly.entity_id
_entity_poly.type
_entity_poly.pdbx_seq_one_letter_code
_entity_poly.pdbx_strand_id
1 'polypeptide(L)'
;MGSWLQSNLIVLSSVGLIFIASCGNTTKETTQTTSSETVTKTEKVDSSPHDHNHSQGGQVIESGSYHLELLPIVEKQGIHLDFFLQQGEEHKSVSNAKVKAQIQLPNGEQKNLYFSYDQAGKHYAAFLPGKATGEYKVVIQTDINGKKINGRFSFKQ
;
A
#
# COMPACT_ATOMS: atom_id res chain seq x y z
N MET A 1 1.31 -60.65 -13.11
CA MET A 1 1.01 -60.20 -14.50
C MET A 1 -0.48 -59.90 -14.60
N GLY A 2 -0.85 -58.72 -15.08
CA GLY A 2 -2.23 -58.34 -15.36
C GLY A 2 -2.23 -57.00 -16.11
N SER A 3 -2.52 -57.04 -17.41
CA SER A 3 -2.39 -55.93 -18.34
C SER A 3 -3.74 -55.27 -18.65
N TRP A 4 -3.69 -53.95 -18.89
CA TRP A 4 -4.38 -53.21 -19.97
C TRP A 4 -5.90 -52.95 -19.86
N LEU A 5 -6.25 -51.66 -19.84
CA LEU A 5 -7.12 -51.02 -20.86
C LEU A 5 -6.83 -49.51 -20.86
N GLN A 6 -6.33 -49.00 -21.99
CA GLN A 6 -6.19 -47.58 -22.27
C GLN A 6 -7.55 -47.03 -22.69
N SER A 7 -7.88 -45.82 -22.29
CA SER A 7 -8.99 -45.06 -22.89
C SER A 7 -8.50 -43.64 -23.17
N ASN A 8 -8.13 -43.42 -24.44
CA ASN A 8 -8.07 -42.10 -25.04
C ASN A 8 -9.50 -41.65 -25.35
N LEU A 9 -9.92 -40.50 -24.83
CA LEU A 9 -11.04 -39.78 -25.41
C LEU A 9 -10.71 -38.29 -25.47
N ILE A 10 -10.40 -37.88 -26.69
CA ILE A 10 -10.24 -36.49 -27.13
C ILE A 10 -11.65 -35.93 -27.30
N VAL A 11 -11.95 -34.80 -26.64
CA VAL A 11 -13.10 -33.96 -27.02
C VAL A 11 -12.57 -32.60 -27.47
N LEU A 12 -12.88 -32.34 -28.73
CA LEU A 12 -12.56 -31.19 -29.55
C LEU A 12 -13.69 -30.16 -29.44
N SER A 13 -13.40 -28.92 -29.86
CA SER A 13 -14.32 -27.79 -30.14
C SER A 13 -14.65 -26.89 -28.94
N SER A 14 -14.67 -25.55 -29.05
CA SER A 14 -14.76 -24.66 -30.22
C SER A 14 -14.19 -23.27 -29.90
N VAL A 15 -13.86 -22.56 -30.98
CA VAL A 15 -13.28 -21.21 -31.10
C VAL A 15 -14.33 -20.12 -30.81
N GLY A 16 -13.91 -18.96 -30.29
CA GLY A 16 -14.63 -17.69 -30.57
C GLY A 16 -14.48 -16.54 -29.56
N LEU A 17 -13.67 -15.55 -29.91
CA LEU A 17 -13.45 -14.23 -29.27
C LEU A 17 -14.66 -13.29 -29.38
N ILE A 18 -14.72 -12.25 -28.52
CA ILE A 18 -14.90 -10.83 -28.90
C ILE A 18 -14.51 -9.94 -27.70
N PHE A 19 -13.52 -9.06 -27.92
CA PHE A 19 -13.23 -7.90 -27.07
C PHE A 19 -14.00 -6.69 -27.62
N ILE A 20 -14.63 -5.91 -26.75
CA ILE A 20 -15.23 -4.61 -27.10
C ILE A 20 -14.40 -3.50 -26.46
N ALA A 21 -13.65 -2.77 -27.28
CA ALA A 21 -13.05 -1.50 -26.94
C ALA A 21 -14.09 -0.38 -27.14
N SER A 22 -14.28 0.48 -26.13
CA SER A 22 -15.08 1.69 -26.25
C SER A 22 -14.14 2.89 -26.14
N CYS A 23 -13.89 3.53 -27.29
CA CYS A 23 -13.32 4.87 -27.38
C CYS A 23 -14.46 5.84 -27.66
N GLY A 24 -14.66 6.80 -26.75
CA GLY A 24 -15.50 7.96 -26.99
C GLY A 24 -14.66 9.22 -26.76
N ASN A 25 -14.22 9.85 -27.85
CA ASN A 25 -13.68 11.21 -27.81
C ASN A 25 -14.83 12.20 -28.05
N THR A 26 -14.88 13.27 -27.26
CA THR A 26 -15.42 14.55 -27.74
C THR A 26 -14.48 15.65 -27.28
N THR A 27 -13.75 16.18 -28.25
CA THR A 27 -13.02 17.45 -28.18
C THR A 27 -14.02 18.59 -28.09
N LYS A 28 -13.89 19.45 -27.08
CA LYS A 28 -14.28 20.84 -27.18
C LYS A 28 -13.07 21.70 -26.85
N GLU A 29 -12.50 22.23 -27.91
CA GLU A 29 -11.49 23.27 -27.89
C GLU A 29 -12.23 24.62 -27.83
N THR A 30 -11.98 25.41 -26.79
CA THR A 30 -12.20 26.86 -26.82
C THR A 30 -10.86 27.49 -26.46
N THR A 31 -10.23 28.07 -27.47
CA THR A 31 -9.03 28.89 -27.36
C THR A 31 -9.39 30.24 -26.73
N GLN A 32 -8.76 30.61 -25.61
CA GLN A 32 -8.27 31.98 -25.46
C GLN A 32 -7.10 32.07 -24.46
N THR A 33 -6.02 32.62 -25.00
CA THR A 33 -4.71 32.92 -24.42
C THR A 33 -4.76 33.93 -23.28
N THR A 34 -4.00 33.71 -22.21
CA THR A 34 -3.16 34.75 -21.54
C THR A 34 -2.14 34.08 -20.61
N SER A 35 -0.89 34.52 -20.76
CA SER A 35 0.31 34.09 -20.04
C SER A 35 0.31 34.58 -18.58
N SER A 36 0.71 33.74 -17.64
CA SER A 36 1.48 34.15 -16.44
C SER A 36 2.10 32.95 -15.73
N GLU A 37 3.30 33.19 -15.24
CA GLU A 37 4.26 32.25 -14.69
C GLU A 37 3.92 31.78 -13.26
N THR A 38 4.57 30.70 -12.85
CA THR A 38 5.08 30.46 -11.47
C THR A 38 4.07 30.08 -10.38
N VAL A 39 4.01 28.79 -10.04
CA VAL A 39 4.56 28.13 -8.81
C VAL A 39 3.87 26.76 -8.70
N THR A 40 4.65 25.68 -8.83
CA THR A 40 4.23 24.32 -8.49
C THR A 40 3.86 24.25 -7.02
N LYS A 41 2.55 24.33 -6.72
CA LYS A 41 2.01 24.03 -5.41
C LYS A 41 1.88 22.52 -5.31
N THR A 42 2.73 21.91 -4.50
CA THR A 42 2.57 20.57 -3.93
C THR A 42 1.12 20.36 -3.53
N GLU A 43 0.45 19.39 -4.18
CA GLU A 43 -0.83 18.88 -3.73
C GLU A 43 -0.63 18.30 -2.32
N LYS A 44 -1.02 19.06 -1.31
CA LYS A 44 -1.35 18.49 -0.01
C LYS A 44 -2.53 17.55 -0.27
N VAL A 45 -2.33 16.27 0.06
CA VAL A 45 -3.42 15.31 0.19
C VAL A 45 -4.44 15.91 1.16
N ASP A 46 -5.62 16.18 0.64
CA ASP A 46 -6.74 16.80 1.35
C ASP A 46 -7.22 15.84 2.44
N SER A 47 -6.94 16.17 3.70
CA SER A 47 -7.50 15.49 4.86
C SER A 47 -8.88 16.08 5.09
N SER A 48 -9.92 15.42 4.58
CA SER A 48 -11.31 15.81 4.87
C SER A 48 -11.54 15.81 6.39
N PRO A 49 -12.08 16.88 6.99
CA PRO A 49 -12.36 16.91 8.41
C PRO A 49 -13.72 16.26 8.66
N HIS A 50 -13.70 14.96 8.96
CA HIS A 50 -14.72 14.38 9.84
C HIS A 50 -14.10 14.28 11.23
N ASP A 51 -14.66 15.07 12.15
CA ASP A 51 -14.37 15.05 13.57
C ASP A 51 -14.48 13.62 14.11
N HIS A 52 -13.32 12.97 14.31
CA HIS A 52 -12.94 11.86 15.23
C HIS A 52 -11.55 11.35 14.76
N ASN A 53 -10.58 12.26 14.61
CA ASN A 53 -9.39 12.00 13.80
C ASN A 53 -8.33 11.20 14.60
N HIS A 54 -8.41 9.86 14.54
CA HIS A 54 -7.41 8.96 15.13
C HIS A 54 -6.16 8.78 14.24
N SER A 55 -6.16 9.31 13.02
CA SER A 55 -5.03 9.24 12.10
C SER A 55 -3.86 10.11 12.58
N GLN A 56 -2.66 9.56 12.45
CA GLN A 56 -1.37 10.20 12.69
C GLN A 56 -0.85 10.97 11.47
N GLY A 57 -1.66 11.10 10.41
CA GLY A 57 -1.30 11.75 9.15
C GLY A 57 -0.64 10.83 8.12
N GLY A 58 -0.69 9.52 8.35
CA GLY A 58 -0.19 8.49 7.45
C GLY A 58 -1.26 7.96 6.48
N GLN A 59 -0.86 6.97 5.67
CA GLN A 59 -1.80 6.22 4.85
C GLN A 59 -2.50 5.18 5.70
N VAL A 60 -3.83 5.18 5.72
CA VAL A 60 -4.67 4.28 6.51
C VAL A 60 -5.25 3.15 5.66
N ILE A 61 -5.33 1.95 6.23
CA ILE A 61 -6.05 0.80 5.71
C ILE A 61 -6.86 0.18 6.86
N GLU A 62 -8.17 0.01 6.65
CA GLU A 62 -9.03 -0.75 7.56
C GLU A 62 -9.11 -2.22 7.12
N SER A 63 -8.89 -3.14 8.05
CA SER A 63 -8.93 -4.58 7.80
C SER A 63 -9.70 -5.31 8.90
N GLY A 64 -11.00 -5.51 8.65
CA GLY A 64 -11.90 -6.04 9.66
C GLY A 64 -11.98 -5.10 10.86
N SER A 65 -11.60 -5.59 12.04
CA SER A 65 -11.58 -4.78 13.27
C SER A 65 -10.27 -4.05 13.50
N TYR A 66 -9.37 -3.98 12.53
CA TYR A 66 -8.04 -3.41 12.70
C TYR A 66 -7.86 -2.18 11.82
N HIS A 67 -7.28 -1.16 12.43
CA HIS A 67 -6.80 0.05 11.79
C HIS A 67 -5.27 -0.06 11.62
N LEU A 68 -4.82 0.06 10.37
CA LEU A 68 -3.42 -0.02 9.99
C LEU A 68 -3.01 1.30 9.34
N GLU A 69 -2.13 2.04 9.99
CA GLU A 69 -1.63 3.31 9.45
C GLU A 69 -0.12 3.28 9.29
N LEU A 70 0.37 3.62 8.11
CA LEU A 70 1.79 3.77 7.82
C LEU A 70 2.12 5.25 7.61
N LEU A 71 3.03 5.77 8.43
CA LEU A 71 3.57 7.13 8.36
C LEU A 71 5.08 7.09 8.09
N PRO A 72 5.51 7.37 6.85
CA PRO A 72 6.91 7.56 6.52
C PRO A 72 7.39 8.96 6.92
N ILE A 73 8.50 9.04 7.66
CA ILE A 73 9.13 10.28 8.09
C ILE A 73 10.54 10.34 7.51
N VAL A 74 10.81 11.38 6.73
CA VAL A 74 12.09 11.56 6.04
C VAL A 74 13.13 12.14 7.00
N GLU A 75 14.27 11.48 7.11
CA GLU A 75 15.37 11.92 7.94
C GLU A 75 16.66 12.14 7.14
N LYS A 76 17.72 12.57 7.83
CA LYS A 76 19.01 12.84 7.20
C LYS A 76 19.58 11.61 6.50
N GLN A 77 19.47 10.42 7.12
CA GLN A 77 20.13 9.19 6.68
C GLN A 77 19.19 8.16 6.03
N GLY A 78 17.89 8.40 6.04
CA GLY A 78 16.91 7.44 5.56
C GLY A 78 15.48 7.86 5.85
N ILE A 79 14.60 6.87 5.94
CA ILE A 79 13.18 7.07 6.21
C ILE A 79 12.83 6.26 7.47
N HIS A 80 12.35 6.95 8.50
CA HIS A 80 11.73 6.32 9.65
C HIS A 80 10.31 5.92 9.29
N LEU A 81 9.94 4.67 9.56
CA LEU A 81 8.62 4.13 9.23
C LEU A 81 7.89 3.86 10.53
N ASP A 82 6.88 4.69 10.81
CA ASP A 82 5.98 4.49 11.93
C ASP A 82 4.75 3.74 11.43
N PHE A 83 4.46 2.59 12.05
CA PHE A 83 3.32 1.75 11.73
C PHE A 83 2.42 1.61 12.96
N PHE A 84 1.28 2.27 12.91
CA PHE A 84 0.25 2.18 13.95
C PHE A 84 -0.65 0.99 13.64
N LEU A 85 -0.70 0.05 14.57
CA LEU A 85 -1.61 -1.09 14.54
C LEU A 85 -2.57 -0.97 15.71
N GLN A 86 -3.84 -0.75 15.40
CA GLN A 86 -4.89 -0.48 16.37
C GLN A 86 -6.08 -1.41 16.14
N GLN A 87 -6.89 -1.61 17.18
CA GLN A 87 -8.04 -2.51 17.13
C GLN A 87 -9.31 -1.88 17.71
N GLY A 88 -10.42 -2.10 16.99
CA GLY A 88 -11.77 -1.68 17.37
C GLY A 88 -11.99 -0.17 17.24
N GLU A 89 -13.22 0.25 17.51
CA GLU A 89 -13.67 1.65 17.40
C GLU A 89 -12.85 2.62 18.28
N GLU A 90 -12.37 2.14 19.43
CA GLU A 90 -11.55 2.93 20.35
C GLU A 90 -10.08 3.05 19.90
N HIS A 91 -9.70 2.47 18.77
CA HIS A 91 -8.34 2.52 18.21
C HIS A 91 -7.27 2.09 19.24
N LYS A 92 -7.52 1.02 19.99
CA LYS A 92 -6.58 0.53 21.01
C LYS A 92 -5.33 -0.03 20.34
N SER A 93 -4.15 0.45 20.72
CA SER A 93 -2.88 -0.05 20.19
C SER A 93 -2.67 -1.54 20.48
N VAL A 94 -2.18 -2.27 19.47
CA VAL A 94 -1.85 -3.70 19.55
C VAL A 94 -0.34 -3.85 19.64
N SER A 95 0.20 -4.18 20.83
CA SER A 95 1.66 -4.21 21.09
C SER A 95 2.34 -5.56 20.93
N ASN A 96 1.57 -6.64 20.73
CA ASN A 96 2.07 -8.02 20.72
C ASN A 96 2.14 -8.66 19.33
N ALA A 97 2.22 -7.86 18.27
CA ALA A 97 2.31 -8.34 16.89
C ALA A 97 3.77 -8.52 16.45
N LYS A 98 3.99 -9.50 15.55
CA LYS A 98 5.21 -9.55 14.74
C LYS A 98 4.95 -8.80 13.44
N VAL A 99 5.72 -7.76 13.18
CA VAL A 99 5.52 -6.88 12.03
C VAL A 99 6.74 -6.90 11.12
N LYS A 100 6.50 -7.22 9.84
CA LYS A 100 7.51 -7.23 8.77
C LYS A 100 7.02 -6.40 7.58
N ALA A 101 7.89 -5.55 7.04
CA ALA A 101 7.66 -4.93 5.73
C ALA A 101 8.47 -5.62 4.63
N GLN A 102 7.85 -5.79 3.47
CA GLN A 102 8.53 -6.00 2.20
C GLN A 102 8.38 -4.72 1.39
N ILE A 103 9.51 -4.09 1.06
CA ILE A 103 9.55 -2.76 0.44
C ILE A 103 10.21 -2.90 -0.92
N GLN A 104 9.51 -2.51 -1.97
CA GLN A 104 10.12 -2.24 -3.26
C GLN A 104 10.51 -0.77 -3.31
N LEU A 105 11.81 -0.51 -3.47
CA LEU A 105 12.38 0.81 -3.65
C LEU A 105 12.04 1.37 -5.05
N PRO A 106 12.21 2.69 -5.29
CA PRO A 106 11.94 3.30 -6.60
C PRO A 106 12.72 2.70 -7.77
N ASN A 107 13.92 2.15 -7.50
CA ASN A 107 14.74 1.45 -8.49
C ASN A 107 14.32 -0.01 -8.74
N GLY A 108 13.26 -0.48 -8.09
CA GLY A 108 12.75 -1.85 -8.18
C GLY A 108 13.37 -2.85 -7.20
N GLU A 109 14.44 -2.49 -6.49
CA GLU A 109 15.09 -3.34 -5.48
C GLU A 109 14.14 -3.66 -4.33
N GLN A 110 14.19 -4.90 -3.82
CA GLN A 110 13.39 -5.32 -2.68
C GLN A 110 14.21 -5.33 -1.38
N LYS A 111 13.64 -4.77 -0.31
CA LYS A 111 14.16 -4.81 1.06
C LYS A 111 13.14 -5.46 1.99
N ASN A 112 13.65 -6.15 3.00
CA ASN A 112 12.83 -6.64 4.12
C ASN A 112 13.23 -5.87 5.38
N LEU A 113 12.24 -5.35 6.11
CA LEU A 113 12.45 -4.72 7.41
C LEU A 113 11.57 -5.41 8.46
N TYR A 114 12.12 -5.58 9.65
CA TYR A 114 11.36 -6.01 10.82
C TYR A 114 11.17 -4.80 11.73
N PHE A 115 9.97 -4.64 12.25
CA PHE A 115 9.65 -3.52 13.11
C PHE A 115 9.76 -3.94 14.58
N SER A 116 10.10 -2.98 15.43
CA SER A 116 10.08 -3.13 16.89
C SER A 116 8.98 -2.24 17.46
N TYR A 117 8.28 -2.71 18.49
CA TYR A 117 7.25 -1.90 19.14
C TYR A 117 7.92 -0.84 20.03
N ASP A 118 7.63 0.43 19.77
CA ASP A 118 7.92 1.53 20.67
C ASP A 118 6.77 1.69 21.66
N GLN A 119 7.03 1.38 22.93
CA GLN A 119 6.06 1.48 24.00
C GLN A 119 5.64 2.93 24.27
N ALA A 120 6.55 3.90 24.10
CA ALA A 120 6.28 5.31 24.38
C ALA A 120 5.40 5.92 23.28
N GLY A 121 5.76 5.71 22.02
CA GLY A 121 5.00 6.14 20.85
C GLY A 121 3.80 5.28 20.49
N LYS A 122 3.63 4.11 21.13
CA LYS A 122 2.56 3.13 20.92
C LYS A 122 2.40 2.65 19.47
N HIS A 123 3.50 2.57 18.73
CA HIS A 123 3.54 2.13 17.33
C HIS A 123 4.72 1.19 17.10
N TYR A 124 4.74 0.55 15.94
CA TYR A 124 5.89 -0.22 15.47
C TYR A 124 6.78 0.70 14.64
N ALA A 125 8.08 0.68 14.91
CA ALA A 125 9.06 1.50 14.21
C ALA A 125 10.08 0.64 13.49
N ALA A 126 10.49 1.09 12.30
CA ALA A 126 11.65 0.56 11.57
C ALA A 126 12.35 1.69 10.79
N PHE A 127 13.65 1.52 10.54
CA PHE A 127 14.42 2.48 9.75
C PHE A 127 14.81 1.88 8.40
N LEU A 128 14.44 2.56 7.31
CA LEU A 128 14.87 2.23 5.96
C LEU A 128 16.07 3.12 5.58
N PRO A 129 17.29 2.57 5.41
CA PRO A 129 18.43 3.37 5.01
C PRO A 129 18.30 3.86 3.56
N GLY A 130 18.67 5.12 3.34
CA GLY A 130 18.54 5.77 2.03
C GLY A 130 17.17 6.42 1.80
N LYS A 131 17.12 7.30 0.80
CA LYS A 131 15.96 8.13 0.48
C LYS A 131 15.91 8.45 -1.02
N ALA A 132 15.99 7.40 -1.83
CA ALA A 132 15.85 7.53 -3.28
C ALA A 132 14.53 8.23 -3.61
N THR A 133 14.55 9.17 -4.55
CA THR A 133 13.33 9.87 -5.00
C THR A 133 12.48 8.93 -5.83
N GLY A 134 11.16 8.98 -5.63
CA GLY A 134 10.18 8.19 -6.39
C GLY A 134 9.23 7.38 -5.52
N GLU A 135 8.54 6.42 -6.14
CA GLU A 135 7.52 5.62 -5.49
C GLU A 135 8.09 4.39 -4.77
N TYR A 136 7.69 4.21 -3.52
CA TYR A 136 7.94 3.03 -2.71
C TYR A 136 6.67 2.22 -2.63
N LYS A 137 6.76 0.90 -2.81
CA LYS A 137 5.63 -0.02 -2.58
C LYS A 137 5.92 -0.87 -1.37
N VAL A 138 4.99 -0.91 -0.43
CA VAL A 138 5.19 -1.55 0.87
C VAL A 138 4.09 -2.59 1.10
N VAL A 139 4.49 -3.80 1.45
CA VAL A 139 3.60 -4.82 1.99
C VAL A 139 3.96 -5.01 3.46
N ILE A 140 3.09 -4.56 4.36
CA ILE A 140 3.20 -4.86 5.79
C ILE A 140 2.51 -6.19 6.05
N GLN A 141 3.24 -7.11 6.67
CA GLN A 141 2.75 -8.40 7.14
C GLN A 141 2.73 -8.37 8.65
N THR A 142 1.56 -8.53 9.25
CA THR A 142 1.41 -8.62 10.70
C THR A 142 0.91 -10.00 11.11
N ASP A 143 1.47 -10.52 12.19
CA ASP A 143 1.04 -11.73 12.87
C ASP A 143 0.75 -11.39 14.33
N ILE A 144 -0.53 -11.48 14.70
CA ILE A 144 -1.04 -11.22 16.05
C ILE A 144 -1.47 -12.57 16.62
N ASN A 145 -0.57 -13.24 17.35
CA ASN A 145 -0.81 -14.55 17.94
C ASN A 145 -1.34 -15.61 16.93
N GLY A 146 -0.79 -15.63 15.72
CA GLY A 146 -1.18 -16.53 14.63
C GLY A 146 -2.23 -15.96 13.68
N LYS A 147 -2.91 -14.86 14.04
CA LYS A 147 -3.84 -14.15 13.14
C LYS A 147 -3.06 -13.22 12.23
N LYS A 148 -3.15 -13.46 10.91
CA LYS A 148 -2.45 -12.66 9.90
C LYS A 148 -3.33 -11.52 9.40
N ILE A 149 -2.79 -10.30 9.44
CA ILE A 149 -3.42 -9.11 8.86
C ILE A 149 -2.35 -8.38 8.05
N ASN A 150 -2.61 -8.13 6.77
CA ASN A 150 -1.63 -7.55 5.87
C ASN A 150 -2.16 -6.24 5.28
N GLY A 151 -1.29 -5.25 5.17
CA GLY A 151 -1.58 -3.97 4.52
C GLY A 151 -0.67 -3.75 3.31
N ARG A 152 -1.21 -3.14 2.25
CA ARG A 152 -0.44 -2.72 1.07
C ARG A 152 -0.47 -1.20 0.97
N PHE A 153 0.68 -0.59 1.17
CA PHE A 153 0.86 0.86 1.18
C PHE A 153 1.76 1.29 0.04
N SER A 154 1.74 2.59 -0.24
CA SER A 154 2.68 3.22 -1.16
C SER A 154 2.91 4.67 -0.72
N PHE A 155 4.14 5.14 -0.83
CA PHE A 155 4.45 6.53 -0.59
C PHE A 155 5.51 7.03 -1.56
N LYS A 156 5.57 8.35 -1.74
CA LYS A 156 6.58 9.01 -2.56
C LYS A 156 7.57 9.74 -1.66
N GLN A 157 8.84 9.69 -2.06
CA GLN A 157 9.93 10.49 -1.50
C GLN A 157 10.48 11.45 -2.55
#